data_AF-A0A495VE06-F1
#
_entry.id   AF-A0A495VE06-F1
#
_cell.length_a   1.000
_cell.length_b   1.000
_cell.length_c   1.000
_cell.angle_alpha   90.00
_cell.angle_beta   90.00
_cell.angle_gamma   90.00
#
_symmetry.space_group_name_H-M   'P 1'
#
loop_
_entity.id
_entity.type
_entity.pdbx_description
1 polymer ?
#
loop_
_entity_poly.entity_id
_entity_poly.type
_entity_poly.pdbx_seq_one_letter_code
_entity_poly.pdbx_strand_id
1 'polypeptide(L)'
;MNLISECWIPVRRADGSRQRIAPWQLTEAIDENPILAVTSPRPDFDGALTQFLIGLLQTTCTPDLFTWRTWRKTPPTPAELKTRFETVAHAFELEGEKAFMQDFTPAELDKQFAISALLIGSPPEDSETDLFIKQETVKQLCPHCAATALFSLQTDSPEGGRGYRTGLRGGGPLTTLVLGKHLWETGWLNVLEKSRYIFGVSALPEFRESAKIFKNMTL
;
A
#
# COMPACT_ATOMS: atom_id res chain seq x y z
N MET A 1 -13.34 -9.32 6.07
CA MET A 1 -11.91 -9.57 6.36
C MET A 1 -11.23 -8.21 6.52
N ASN A 2 -10.55 -7.95 7.65
CA ASN A 2 -9.94 -6.63 7.91
C ASN A 2 -8.40 -6.67 7.76
N LEU A 3 -7.86 -5.83 6.86
CA LEU A 3 -6.42 -5.83 6.54
C LEU A 3 -5.51 -5.29 7.66
N ILE A 4 -6.06 -4.69 8.72
CA ILE A 4 -5.30 -4.27 9.90
C ILE A 4 -5.12 -5.40 10.91
N SER A 5 -6.15 -6.21 11.16
CA SER A 5 -6.10 -7.26 12.19
C SER A 5 -5.64 -8.61 11.65
N GLU A 6 -5.91 -8.91 10.38
CA GLU A 6 -5.64 -10.21 9.77
C GLU A 6 -4.17 -10.44 9.44
N CYS A 7 -3.73 -11.68 9.55
CA CYS A 7 -2.37 -12.08 9.15
C CYS A 7 -2.32 -12.37 7.65
N TRP A 8 -2.16 -11.34 6.81
CA TRP A 8 -2.29 -11.47 5.36
C TRP A 8 -1.01 -11.17 4.56
N ILE A 9 -0.06 -10.42 5.12
CA ILE A 9 1.16 -9.98 4.42
C ILE A 9 2.22 -11.09 4.50
N PRO A 10 2.61 -11.73 3.38
CA PRO A 10 3.62 -12.79 3.39
C PRO A 10 5.02 -12.20 3.58
N VAL A 11 5.77 -12.72 4.54
CA VAL A 11 7.10 -12.23 4.91
C VAL A 11 8.10 -13.35 5.15
N ARG A 12 9.39 -13.02 5.06
CA ARG A 12 10.52 -13.90 5.34
C ARG A 12 11.33 -13.31 6.49
N ARG A 13 11.59 -14.12 7.52
CA ARG A 13 12.44 -13.74 8.65
C ARG A 13 13.91 -14.10 8.43
N ALA A 14 14.79 -13.66 9.33
CA ALA A 14 16.23 -13.84 9.25
C ALA A 14 16.66 -15.31 9.26
N ASP A 15 15.94 -16.17 9.99
CA ASP A 15 16.14 -17.63 10.00
C ASP A 15 15.65 -18.34 8.71
N GLY A 16 15.09 -17.60 7.76
CA GLY A 16 14.55 -18.12 6.50
C GLY A 16 13.11 -18.62 6.58
N SER A 17 12.49 -18.62 7.77
CA SER A 17 11.08 -18.96 7.94
C SER A 17 10.19 -18.00 7.15
N ARG A 18 9.07 -18.54 6.65
CA ARG A 18 8.06 -17.79 5.92
C ARG A 18 6.73 -17.89 6.65
N GLN A 19 6.10 -16.75 6.85
CA GLN A 19 4.79 -16.68 7.47
C GLN A 19 4.01 -15.49 6.93
N ARG A 20 2.74 -15.38 7.31
CA ARG A 20 1.98 -14.15 7.13
C ARG A 20 1.92 -13.39 8.44
N ILE A 21 1.95 -12.07 8.34
CA ILE A 21 1.81 -11.18 9.49
C ILE A 21 0.61 -10.25 9.28
N ALA A 22 0.06 -9.76 10.37
CA ALA A 22 -0.72 -8.54 10.36
C ALA A 22 0.22 -7.33 10.29
N PRO A 23 -0.20 -6.17 9.76
CA PRO A 23 0.67 -5.00 9.63
C PRO A 23 1.34 -4.58 10.96
N TRP A 24 0.64 -4.71 12.08
CA TRP A 24 1.15 -4.32 13.40
C TRP A 24 2.21 -5.28 13.97
N GLN A 25 2.36 -6.48 13.41
CA GLN A 25 3.43 -7.42 13.78
C GLN A 25 4.76 -7.11 13.07
N LEU A 26 4.86 -5.99 12.33
CA LEU A 26 6.07 -5.59 11.61
C LEU A 26 7.33 -5.52 12.50
N THR A 27 7.18 -5.23 13.79
CA THR A 27 8.27 -5.15 14.78
C THR A 27 8.32 -6.36 15.72
N GLU A 28 7.54 -7.41 15.46
CA GLU A 28 7.52 -8.63 16.27
C GLU A 28 8.85 -9.40 16.15
N ALA A 29 9.47 -9.74 17.28
CA ALA A 29 10.76 -10.44 17.38
C ALA A 29 11.87 -9.78 16.54
N ILE A 30 11.90 -8.44 16.51
CA ILE A 30 12.85 -7.67 15.70
C ILE A 30 14.30 -7.83 16.16
N ASP A 31 14.52 -8.08 17.45
CA ASP A 31 15.86 -8.26 18.01
C ASP A 31 16.37 -9.71 17.85
N GLU A 32 15.47 -10.71 17.87
CA GLU A 32 15.86 -12.13 17.76
C GLU A 32 15.79 -12.67 16.32
N ASN A 33 14.72 -12.38 15.58
CA ASN A 33 14.45 -12.95 14.27
C ASN A 33 13.71 -11.95 13.36
N PRO A 34 14.35 -10.82 12.99
CA PRO A 34 13.69 -9.74 12.28
C PRO A 34 13.11 -10.16 10.94
N ILE A 35 12.06 -9.46 10.54
CA ILE A 35 11.45 -9.62 9.22
C ILE A 35 12.33 -8.94 8.19
N LEU A 36 12.91 -9.70 7.27
CA LEU A 36 13.84 -9.15 6.28
C LEU A 36 13.12 -8.50 5.10
N ALA A 37 12.07 -9.15 4.58
CA ALA A 37 11.36 -8.69 3.40
C ALA A 37 9.95 -9.27 3.31
N VAL A 38 9.10 -8.59 2.52
CA VAL A 38 7.89 -9.20 1.95
C VAL A 38 8.31 -10.28 0.94
N THR A 39 7.53 -11.35 0.85
CA THR A 39 7.79 -12.52 -0.02
C THR A 39 6.46 -13.07 -0.53
N SER A 40 5.74 -12.27 -1.28
CA SER A 40 4.62 -12.75 -2.07
C SER A 40 5.12 -13.60 -3.26
N PRO A 41 4.22 -14.30 -3.97
CA PRO A 41 4.59 -15.04 -5.17
C PRO A 41 5.02 -14.15 -6.36
N ARG A 42 4.92 -12.82 -6.23
CA ARG A 42 4.96 -11.85 -7.32
C ARG A 42 5.81 -10.62 -6.94
N PRO A 43 6.89 -10.28 -7.69
CA PRO A 43 7.74 -9.15 -7.33
C PRO A 43 7.01 -7.79 -7.28
N ASP A 44 6.02 -7.58 -8.16
CA ASP A 44 5.17 -6.38 -8.14
C ASP A 44 4.35 -6.27 -6.85
N PHE A 45 3.89 -7.40 -6.32
CA PHE A 45 3.19 -7.45 -5.02
C PHE A 45 4.12 -7.17 -3.85
N ASP A 46 5.40 -7.58 -3.90
CA ASP A 46 6.37 -7.25 -2.85
C ASP A 46 6.59 -5.73 -2.75
N GLY A 47 6.71 -5.07 -3.90
CA GLY A 47 6.79 -3.61 -3.98
C GLY A 47 5.52 -2.94 -3.44
N ALA A 48 4.35 -3.39 -3.91
CA ALA A 48 3.05 -2.85 -3.50
C ALA A 48 2.81 -3.01 -1.99
N LEU A 49 3.07 -4.18 -1.41
CA LEU A 49 2.90 -4.42 0.03
C LEU A 49 3.90 -3.63 0.89
N THR A 50 5.11 -3.41 0.38
CA THR A 50 6.08 -2.53 1.07
C THR A 50 5.58 -1.07 1.06
N GLN A 51 5.06 -0.59 -0.09
CA GLN A 51 4.41 0.72 -0.19
C GLN A 51 3.17 0.83 0.72
N PHE A 52 2.36 -0.22 0.81
CA PHE A 52 1.21 -0.29 1.72
C PHE A 52 1.63 -0.08 3.17
N LEU A 53 2.67 -0.79 3.63
CA LEU A 53 3.19 -0.65 5.00
C LEU A 53 3.72 0.77 5.26
N ILE A 54 4.44 1.34 4.29
CA ILE A 54 4.93 2.73 4.39
C ILE A 54 3.76 3.71 4.46
N GLY A 55 2.74 3.56 3.62
CA GLY A 55 1.55 4.41 3.62
C GLY A 55 0.77 4.34 4.93
N LEU A 56 0.61 3.14 5.49
CA LEU A 56 -0.04 2.92 6.78
C LEU A 56 0.76 3.56 7.93
N LEU A 57 2.08 3.36 7.95
CA LEU A 57 2.98 4.00 8.92
C LEU A 57 2.95 5.52 8.79
N GLN A 58 3.04 6.06 7.56
CA GLN A 58 2.96 7.49 7.32
C GLN A 58 1.64 8.04 7.87
N THR A 59 0.51 7.39 7.57
CA THR A 59 -0.81 7.90 7.94
C THR A 59 -1.06 7.88 9.45
N THR A 60 -0.63 6.82 10.15
CA THR A 60 -0.99 6.58 11.56
C THR A 60 0.13 6.89 12.55
N CYS A 61 1.36 6.98 12.06
CA CYS A 61 2.57 7.16 12.86
C CYS A 61 3.42 8.35 12.41
N THR A 62 2.87 9.35 11.69
CA THR A 62 3.62 10.56 11.27
C THR A 62 4.38 11.16 12.47
N PRO A 63 5.72 11.09 12.50
CA PRO A 63 6.50 11.44 13.68
C PRO A 63 7.03 12.87 13.64
N ASP A 64 7.36 13.45 14.79
CA ASP A 64 8.31 14.57 14.83
C ASP A 64 9.76 14.06 14.65
N LEU A 65 10.73 14.97 14.50
CA LEU A 65 12.14 14.60 14.27
C LEU A 65 12.72 13.75 15.40
N PHE A 66 12.32 14.02 16.65
CA PHE A 66 12.81 13.28 17.81
C PHE A 66 12.30 11.84 17.78
N THR A 67 10.99 11.67 17.62
CA THR A 67 10.32 10.36 17.52
C THR A 67 10.87 9.58 16.32
N TRP A 68 11.06 10.23 15.17
CA TRP A 68 11.65 9.59 14.00
C TRP A 68 13.03 9.00 14.29
N ARG A 69 13.91 9.77 14.96
CA ARG A 69 15.26 9.31 15.34
C ARG A 69 15.22 8.21 16.40
N THR A 70 14.31 8.30 17.36
CA THR A 70 14.16 7.32 18.44
C THR A 70 13.68 5.99 17.88
N TRP A 71 12.59 5.97 17.11
CA TRP A 71 12.02 4.75 16.54
C TRP A 71 12.86 4.09 15.46
N ARG A 72 13.76 4.85 14.83
CA ARG A 72 14.80 4.28 13.97
C ARG A 72 15.78 3.42 14.76
N LYS A 73 16.12 3.80 16.00
CA LYS A 73 17.06 3.05 16.86
C LYS A 73 16.37 1.99 17.70
N THR A 74 15.18 2.30 18.18
CA THR A 74 14.40 1.48 19.10
C THR A 74 12.96 1.42 18.56
N PRO A 75 12.66 0.42 17.72
CA PRO A 75 11.33 0.24 17.13
C PRO A 75 10.24 0.17 18.22
N PRO A 76 9.02 0.68 17.94
CA PRO A 76 7.90 0.55 18.85
C PRO A 76 7.46 -0.91 18.98
N THR A 77 6.79 -1.22 20.08
CA THR A 77 6.23 -2.57 20.29
C THR A 77 5.10 -2.86 19.29
N PRO A 78 4.85 -4.14 18.95
CA PRO A 78 3.70 -4.52 18.12
C PRO A 78 2.35 -4.02 18.67
N ALA A 79 2.20 -3.97 20.00
CA ALA A 79 0.99 -3.45 20.65
C ALA A 79 0.79 -1.94 20.43
N GLU A 80 1.88 -1.16 20.41
CA GLU A 80 1.81 0.27 20.09
C GLU A 80 1.43 0.48 18.62
N LEU A 81 2.00 -0.30 17.69
CA LEU A 81 1.61 -0.25 16.28
C LEU A 81 0.14 -0.64 16.10
N LYS A 82 -0.31 -1.69 16.78
CA LYS A 82 -1.70 -2.16 16.72
C LYS A 82 -2.68 -1.05 17.12
N THR A 83 -2.45 -0.43 18.28
CA THR A 83 -3.26 0.69 18.76
C THR A 83 -3.36 1.82 17.73
N ARG A 84 -2.24 2.16 17.08
CA ARG A 84 -2.20 3.23 16.06
C ARG A 84 -2.93 2.83 14.78
N PHE A 85 -2.74 1.60 14.31
CA PHE A 85 -3.36 1.12 13.06
C PHE A 85 -4.86 0.88 13.21
N GLU A 86 -5.34 0.51 14.39
CA GLU A 86 -6.77 0.33 14.67
C GLU A 86 -7.58 1.62 14.47
N THR A 87 -6.96 2.80 14.61
CA THR A 87 -7.63 4.09 14.35
C THR A 87 -8.20 4.22 12.94
N VAL A 88 -7.61 3.51 11.97
CA VAL A 88 -8.04 3.52 10.56
C VAL A 88 -8.68 2.20 10.13
N ALA A 89 -8.85 1.21 11.02
CA ALA A 89 -9.32 -0.13 10.66
C ALA A 89 -10.66 -0.15 9.91
N HIS A 90 -11.55 0.81 10.17
CA HIS A 90 -12.82 0.98 9.48
C HIS A 90 -12.70 1.14 7.95
N ALA A 91 -11.55 1.59 7.44
CA ALA A 91 -11.28 1.78 6.02
C ALA A 91 -10.62 0.56 5.35
N PHE A 92 -10.29 -0.48 6.11
CA PHE A 92 -9.51 -1.64 5.67
C PHE A 92 -10.33 -2.94 5.65
N GLU A 93 -11.66 -2.86 5.68
CA GLU A 93 -12.53 -4.00 5.42
C GLU A 93 -12.54 -4.33 3.93
N LEU A 94 -12.18 -5.56 3.54
CA LEU A 94 -12.16 -5.97 2.14
C LEU A 94 -13.56 -6.17 1.54
N GLU A 95 -14.56 -6.35 2.40
CA GLU A 95 -15.96 -6.64 2.06
C GLU A 95 -16.88 -5.71 2.83
N GLY A 96 -18.07 -5.43 2.29
CA GLY A 96 -19.08 -4.56 2.91
C GLY A 96 -19.39 -3.34 2.06
N GLU A 97 -20.23 -2.43 2.58
CA GLU A 97 -20.72 -1.27 1.82
C GLU A 97 -19.62 -0.26 1.46
N LYS A 98 -18.58 -0.16 2.30
CA LYS A 98 -17.40 0.69 2.10
C LYS A 98 -16.15 -0.18 2.13
N ALA A 99 -15.98 -0.98 1.09
CA ALA A 99 -14.86 -1.90 1.01
C ALA A 99 -13.56 -1.22 0.59
N PHE A 100 -12.45 -1.76 1.06
CA PHE A 100 -11.10 -1.28 0.81
C PHE A 100 -10.84 -1.15 -0.69
N MET A 101 -10.57 0.08 -1.12
CA MET A 101 -10.26 0.46 -2.51
C MET A 101 -11.28 0.00 -3.55
N GLN A 102 -12.55 -0.12 -3.16
CA GLN A 102 -13.64 -0.51 -4.03
C GLN A 102 -14.75 0.55 -3.98
N ASP A 103 -15.39 0.78 -5.12
CA ASP A 103 -16.51 1.70 -5.26
C ASP A 103 -17.73 0.94 -5.83
N PHE A 104 -18.79 0.84 -5.03
CA PHE A 104 -20.06 0.18 -5.39
C PHE A 104 -21.11 1.16 -5.91
N THR A 105 -20.78 2.45 -5.97
CA THR A 105 -21.70 3.52 -6.35
C THR A 105 -22.03 3.65 -7.86
N PRO A 106 -21.31 3.06 -8.85
CA PRO A 106 -21.64 3.36 -10.24
C PRO A 106 -22.91 2.66 -10.74
N ALA A 107 -23.84 3.46 -11.27
CA ALA A 107 -24.88 3.01 -12.21
C ALA A 107 -24.29 2.48 -13.55
N GLU A 108 -22.97 2.56 -13.71
CA GLU A 108 -22.16 2.22 -14.90
C GLU A 108 -21.33 0.93 -14.72
N LEU A 109 -21.63 0.09 -13.70
CA LEU A 109 -21.04 -1.26 -13.58
C LEU A 109 -21.71 -2.25 -14.56
N ASP A 110 -21.70 -1.92 -15.85
CA ASP A 110 -22.30 -2.75 -16.91
C ASP A 110 -21.34 -3.83 -17.43
N LYS A 111 -20.03 -3.61 -17.30
CA LYS A 111 -19.00 -4.54 -17.74
C LYS A 111 -18.44 -5.38 -16.58
N GLN A 112 -18.53 -6.69 -16.71
CA GLN A 112 -17.83 -7.66 -15.85
C GLN A 112 -16.47 -7.98 -16.47
N PHE A 113 -15.44 -8.00 -15.63
CA PHE A 113 -14.09 -8.37 -16.02
C PHE A 113 -13.67 -9.67 -15.37
N ALA A 114 -12.81 -10.43 -16.03
CA ALA A 114 -12.15 -11.58 -15.41
C ALA A 114 -11.31 -11.15 -14.21
N ILE A 115 -11.20 -12.00 -13.18
CA ILE A 115 -10.42 -11.70 -11.96
C ILE A 115 -8.92 -11.45 -12.26
N SER A 116 -8.42 -12.02 -13.35
CA SER A 116 -7.06 -11.79 -13.85
C SER A 116 -6.82 -10.33 -14.24
N ALA A 117 -7.85 -9.55 -14.57
CA ALA A 117 -7.74 -8.13 -14.91
C ALA A 117 -7.22 -7.28 -13.74
N LEU A 118 -7.34 -7.75 -12.48
CA LEU A 118 -6.73 -7.11 -11.32
C LEU A 118 -5.20 -7.24 -11.28
N LEU A 119 -4.64 -8.16 -12.07
CA LEU A 119 -3.22 -8.45 -12.08
C LEU A 119 -2.53 -7.64 -13.19
N ILE A 120 -1.58 -6.79 -12.79
CA ILE A 120 -0.74 -6.07 -13.75
C ILE A 120 -0.01 -7.07 -14.65
N GLY A 121 -0.01 -6.81 -15.95
CA GLY A 121 0.61 -7.69 -16.95
C GLY A 121 -0.28 -8.82 -17.46
N SER A 122 -1.53 -8.95 -17.00
CA SER A 122 -2.50 -9.82 -17.66
C SER A 122 -2.84 -9.32 -19.07
N PRO A 123 -3.10 -10.22 -20.03
CA PRO A 123 -3.50 -9.83 -21.38
C PRO A 123 -4.86 -9.09 -21.33
N PRO A 124 -5.04 -8.05 -22.16
CA PRO A 124 -6.36 -7.45 -22.38
C PRO A 124 -7.37 -8.49 -22.89
N GLU A 125 -8.66 -8.34 -22.58
CA GLU A 125 -9.71 -9.26 -23.05
C GLU A 125 -9.78 -9.34 -24.59
N ASP A 126 -9.54 -8.23 -25.29
CA ASP A 126 -9.62 -8.13 -26.76
C ASP A 126 -8.25 -8.29 -27.45
N SER A 127 -7.25 -8.84 -26.76
CA SER A 127 -5.90 -9.01 -27.29
C SER A 127 -5.78 -10.29 -28.14
N GLU A 128 -5.50 -10.11 -29.44
CA GLU A 128 -4.98 -11.17 -30.33
C GLU A 128 -3.50 -11.54 -30.01
N THR A 129 -2.90 -10.88 -29.01
CA THR A 129 -1.46 -10.96 -28.65
C THR A 129 -1.17 -11.87 -27.44
N ASP A 130 -1.94 -12.95 -27.29
CA ASP A 130 -1.74 -14.03 -26.31
C ASP A 130 -0.51 -14.92 -26.61
N LEU A 131 0.58 -14.30 -27.09
CA LEU A 131 1.76 -15.02 -27.59
C LEU A 131 2.56 -15.68 -26.46
N PHE A 132 2.63 -15.04 -25.29
CA PHE A 132 3.44 -15.51 -24.16
C PHE A 132 2.67 -15.65 -22.84
N ILE A 133 1.56 -14.92 -22.68
CA ILE A 133 0.70 -14.99 -21.51
C ILE A 133 -0.66 -15.47 -22.01
N LYS A 134 -1.07 -16.65 -21.55
CA LYS A 134 -2.34 -17.25 -21.94
C LYS A 134 -3.49 -16.61 -21.16
N GLN A 135 -4.57 -16.25 -21.83
CA GLN A 135 -5.83 -15.94 -21.16
C GLN A 135 -6.30 -17.10 -20.26
N GLU A 136 -7.19 -16.78 -19.32
CA GLU A 136 -7.85 -17.76 -18.43
C GLU A 136 -6.91 -18.56 -17.49
N THR A 137 -5.65 -18.16 -17.32
CA THR A 137 -4.72 -18.84 -16.40
C THR A 137 -5.05 -18.61 -14.93
N VAL A 138 -5.60 -17.45 -14.59
CA VAL A 138 -6.00 -17.11 -13.22
C VAL A 138 -7.51 -16.94 -13.17
N LYS A 139 -8.20 -17.97 -12.69
CA LYS A 139 -9.67 -17.99 -12.56
C LYS A 139 -10.16 -17.62 -11.17
N GLN A 140 -9.26 -17.66 -10.18
CA GLN A 140 -9.58 -17.43 -8.77
C GLN A 140 -8.40 -16.74 -8.10
N LEU A 141 -8.70 -15.83 -7.17
CA LEU A 141 -7.72 -15.23 -6.28
C LEU A 141 -8.17 -15.45 -4.83
N CYS A 142 -7.20 -15.73 -3.96
CA CYS A 142 -7.46 -15.71 -2.53
C CYS A 142 -7.81 -14.28 -2.06
N PRO A 143 -8.59 -14.08 -0.99
CA PRO A 143 -8.92 -12.73 -0.51
C PRO A 143 -7.69 -11.84 -0.24
N HIS A 144 -6.62 -12.42 0.32
CA HIS A 144 -5.35 -11.70 0.55
C HIS A 144 -4.68 -11.28 -0.77
N CYS A 145 -4.79 -12.14 -1.78
CA CYS A 145 -4.27 -11.95 -3.13
C CYS A 145 -5.06 -10.84 -3.83
N ALA A 146 -6.38 -10.83 -3.70
CA ALA A 146 -7.27 -9.82 -4.25
C ALA A 146 -7.01 -8.44 -3.61
N ALA A 147 -6.86 -8.38 -2.28
CA ALA A 147 -6.50 -7.13 -1.59
C ALA A 147 -5.15 -6.56 -2.07
N THR A 148 -4.16 -7.44 -2.24
CA THR A 148 -2.83 -7.05 -2.77
C THR A 148 -2.94 -6.56 -4.22
N ALA A 149 -3.69 -7.28 -5.05
CA ALA A 149 -3.90 -6.93 -6.45
C ALA A 149 -4.62 -5.58 -6.60
N LEU A 150 -5.67 -5.34 -5.83
CA LEU A 150 -6.38 -4.07 -5.79
C LEU A 150 -5.43 -2.92 -5.43
N PHE A 151 -4.65 -3.07 -4.35
CA PHE A 151 -3.71 -2.03 -3.95
C PHE A 151 -2.62 -1.79 -5.02
N SER A 152 -2.04 -2.86 -5.57
CA SER A 152 -1.02 -2.78 -6.61
C SER A 152 -1.56 -2.11 -7.88
N LEU A 153 -2.77 -2.46 -8.31
CA LEU A 153 -3.42 -1.85 -9.47
C LEU A 153 -3.60 -0.34 -9.26
N GLN A 154 -4.10 0.08 -8.10
CA GLN A 154 -4.35 1.50 -7.83
C GLN A 154 -3.08 2.34 -7.66
N THR A 155 -1.96 1.70 -7.33
CA THR A 155 -0.69 2.40 -7.05
C THR A 155 0.28 2.38 -8.22
N ASP A 156 0.43 1.25 -8.89
CA ASP A 156 1.54 1.00 -9.80
C ASP A 156 1.09 0.61 -11.23
N SER A 157 -0.22 0.54 -11.50
CA SER A 157 -0.71 0.17 -12.84
C SER A 157 -0.39 1.21 -13.91
N PRO A 158 -0.17 0.79 -15.18
CA PRO A 158 -0.07 1.70 -16.31
C PRO A 158 -1.36 2.50 -16.51
N GLU A 159 -1.32 3.52 -17.38
CA GLU A 159 -2.52 4.28 -17.73
C GLU A 159 -3.59 3.32 -18.28
N GLY A 160 -4.77 3.36 -17.67
CA GLY A 160 -5.91 2.64 -18.20
C GLY A 160 -6.41 3.32 -19.48
N GLY A 161 -6.98 2.53 -20.39
CA GLY A 161 -7.62 3.05 -21.60
C GLY A 161 -8.83 3.94 -21.29
N ARG A 162 -9.59 4.30 -22.32
CA ARG A 162 -10.81 5.13 -22.16
C ARG A 162 -11.75 4.52 -21.11
N GLY A 163 -12.18 5.35 -20.15
CA GLY A 163 -13.08 4.95 -19.07
C GLY A 163 -12.39 4.67 -17.73
N TYR A 164 -11.07 4.53 -17.71
CA TYR A 164 -10.29 4.35 -16.47
C TYR A 164 -9.64 5.66 -16.03
N ARG A 165 -9.57 5.85 -14.71
CA ARG A 165 -8.80 6.95 -14.12
C ARG A 165 -7.40 6.45 -13.77
N THR A 166 -6.39 7.14 -14.30
CA THR A 166 -4.99 6.92 -13.94
C THR A 166 -4.72 7.39 -12.51
N GLY A 167 -3.83 6.68 -11.80
CA GLY A 167 -3.43 7.03 -10.44
C GLY A 167 -2.81 8.43 -10.33
N LEU A 168 -2.73 8.97 -9.12
CA LEU A 168 -2.25 10.34 -8.85
C LEU A 168 -0.80 10.60 -9.29
N ARG A 169 0.00 9.54 -9.47
CA ARG A 169 1.40 9.61 -9.91
C ARG A 169 1.56 9.43 -11.42
N GLY A 170 0.46 9.40 -12.18
CA GLY A 170 0.46 8.99 -13.58
C GLY A 170 0.41 7.46 -13.72
N GLY A 171 0.50 6.97 -14.97
CA GLY A 171 0.46 5.53 -15.23
C GLY A 171 1.83 4.89 -15.20
N GLY A 172 1.94 3.76 -14.51
CA GLY A 172 3.17 3.00 -14.35
C GLY A 172 4.27 3.78 -13.64
N PRO A 173 3.99 4.41 -12.48
CA PRO A 173 4.96 5.23 -11.79
C PRO A 173 6.17 4.40 -11.33
N LEU A 174 7.35 5.01 -11.39
CA LEU A 174 8.56 4.42 -10.80
C LEU A 174 8.63 4.76 -9.30
N THR A 175 8.58 3.73 -8.45
CA THR A 175 8.76 3.89 -7.00
C THR A 175 10.21 3.62 -6.61
N THR A 176 10.83 4.55 -5.89
CA THR A 176 12.18 4.39 -5.30
C THR A 176 12.10 4.38 -3.79
N LEU A 177 12.66 3.34 -3.16
CA LEU A 177 12.67 3.18 -1.70
C LEU A 177 14.09 3.15 -1.15
N VAL A 178 14.29 3.77 0.01
CA VAL A 178 15.52 3.58 0.81
C VAL A 178 15.43 2.24 1.54
N LEU A 179 16.41 1.36 1.32
CA LEU A 179 16.44 0.05 1.96
C LEU A 179 17.16 0.10 3.32
N GLY A 180 16.60 -0.59 4.30
CA GLY A 180 17.21 -0.86 5.59
C GLY A 180 17.69 -2.32 5.71
N LYS A 181 18.20 -2.68 6.89
CA LYS A 181 18.65 -4.04 7.22
C LYS A 181 17.51 -5.05 7.30
N HIS A 182 16.33 -4.59 7.68
CA HIS A 182 15.10 -5.36 7.82
C HIS A 182 13.89 -4.50 7.42
N LEU A 183 12.73 -5.13 7.25
CA LEU A 183 11.53 -4.51 6.69
C LEU A 183 11.03 -3.31 7.51
N TRP A 184 11.13 -3.34 8.85
CA TRP A 184 10.84 -2.16 9.68
C TRP A 184 11.73 -0.96 9.31
N GLU A 185 13.05 -1.15 9.19
CA GLU A 185 13.97 -0.06 8.88
C GLU A 185 13.71 0.48 7.47
N THR A 186 13.46 -0.40 6.50
CA THR A 186 12.99 0.01 5.16
C THR A 186 11.70 0.84 5.25
N GLY A 187 10.70 0.38 5.99
CA GLY A 187 9.45 1.13 6.16
C GLY A 187 9.68 2.51 6.77
N TRP A 188 10.38 2.57 7.90
CA TRP A 188 10.58 3.78 8.68
C TRP A 188 11.49 4.82 8.01
N LEU A 189 12.51 4.37 7.27
CA LEU A 189 13.37 5.28 6.49
C LEU A 189 12.61 6.01 5.38
N ASN A 190 11.48 5.46 4.91
CA ASN A 190 10.62 6.07 3.90
C ASN A 190 9.39 6.80 4.50
N VAL A 191 9.32 6.92 5.83
CA VAL A 191 8.33 7.78 6.51
C VAL A 191 8.89 9.19 6.69
N LEU A 192 8.11 10.19 6.28
CA LEU A 192 8.44 11.60 6.40
C LEU A 192 8.07 12.15 7.79
N GLU A 193 8.97 12.94 8.35
CA GLU A 193 8.69 13.74 9.56
C GLU A 193 7.55 14.75 9.31
N LYS A 194 6.77 15.05 10.36
CA LYS A 194 5.57 15.89 10.32
C LYS A 194 5.78 17.24 9.63
N SER A 195 6.91 17.90 9.90
CA SER A 195 7.27 19.16 9.25
C SER A 195 7.38 18.99 7.74
N ARG A 196 8.08 17.98 7.24
CA ARG A 196 8.20 17.71 5.80
C ARG A 196 6.90 17.21 5.19
N TYR A 197 6.14 16.40 5.93
CA TYR A 197 4.90 15.82 5.44
C TYR A 197 3.81 16.88 5.23
N ILE A 198 3.65 17.81 6.18
CA ILE A 198 2.64 18.87 6.11
C ILE A 198 3.12 20.04 5.24
N PHE A 199 4.38 20.46 5.36
CA PHE A 199 4.90 21.62 4.62
C PHE A 199 5.45 21.28 3.23
N GLY A 200 5.60 20.00 2.87
CA GLY A 200 6.02 19.57 1.53
C GLY A 200 5.13 20.08 0.41
N VAL A 201 3.84 20.35 0.69
CA VAL A 201 2.89 20.95 -0.26
C VAL A 201 3.11 22.47 -0.43
N SER A 202 3.76 23.14 0.52
CA SER A 202 3.96 24.60 0.54
C SER A 202 5.40 25.06 0.29
N ALA A 203 6.33 24.11 0.09
CA ALA A 203 7.74 24.40 -0.17
C ALA A 203 8.06 24.60 -1.67
N LEU A 204 7.13 24.30 -2.58
CA LEU A 204 7.23 24.68 -3.99
C LEU A 204 6.74 26.13 -4.16
N PRO A 205 7.54 27.05 -4.71
CA PRO A 205 7.16 28.46 -4.88
C PRO A 205 5.83 28.66 -5.62
N GLU A 206 5.49 27.74 -6.53
CA GLU A 206 4.32 27.79 -7.41
C GLU A 206 2.96 27.53 -6.71
N PHE A 207 2.96 26.93 -5.51
CA PHE A 207 1.71 26.57 -4.79
C PHE A 207 1.38 27.50 -3.61
N ARG A 208 2.14 28.59 -3.42
CA ARG A 208 1.88 29.57 -2.36
C ARG A 208 0.61 30.40 -2.58
N GLU A 209 0.11 30.52 -3.81
CA GLU A 209 -1.12 31.27 -4.09
C GLU A 209 -2.40 30.46 -3.86
N SER A 210 -2.42 29.17 -4.18
CA SER A 210 -3.60 28.31 -4.02
C SER A 210 -3.90 27.97 -2.56
N ALA A 211 -2.89 27.99 -1.66
CA ALA A 211 -3.10 27.81 -0.23
C ALA A 211 -3.80 29.00 0.48
N LYS A 212 -3.92 30.16 -0.18
CA LYS A 212 -4.71 31.30 0.33
C LYS A 212 -6.20 31.14 0.11
N ILE A 213 -6.61 30.34 -0.88
CA ILE A 213 -8.03 30.20 -1.26
C ILE A 213 -8.83 29.41 -0.20
N PHE A 214 -8.21 28.41 0.45
CA PHE A 214 -8.88 27.60 1.47
C PHE A 214 -8.94 28.22 2.87
N LYS A 215 -8.26 29.34 3.13
CA LYS A 215 -8.35 30.03 4.44
C LYS A 215 -9.55 30.97 4.57
N ASN A 216 -10.28 31.24 3.49
CA ASN A 216 -11.41 32.16 3.50
C ASN A 216 -12.79 31.47 3.49
N MET A 217 -12.84 30.14 3.67
CA MET A 217 -14.11 29.39 3.71
C MET A 217 -14.41 28.85 5.12
N THR A 218 -14.20 29.69 6.13
CA THR A 218 -14.73 29.45 7.48
C THR A 218 -15.26 30.76 8.04
N LEU A 219 -16.49 31.09 7.66
CA LEU A 219 -17.54 31.73 8.45
C LEU A 219 -18.88 31.24 7.89
#